data_AF-A0AA96ZQR1-F1
#
_entry.id   AF-A0AA96ZQR1-F1
#
_cell.length_a   1.000
_cell.length_b   1.000
_cell.length_c   1.000
_cell.angle_alpha   90.00
_cell.angle_beta   90.00
_cell.angle_gamma   90.00
#
_symmetry.space_group_name_H-M   'P 1'
#
loop_
_entity.id
_entity.type
_entity.pdbx_description
1 polymer ?
#
loop_
_entity_poly.entity_id
_entity_poly.type
_entity_poly.pdbx_seq_one_letter_code
_entity_poly.pdbx_strand_id
1 'polypeptide(L)'
;MASPPVALALAASGVDLPLTGLLCLALAFGAAGRPTGAGLALAAAGALKWTAWPAVAVVVALLAATTGRRTALRCAGLAAAGTALLVLPWLLCAPGPMLRQVFAFPLGRGPWPTPAASPLPGRLLADLGPAGWGAAVGLLLLGGAAVGLSLLLRPPRCAVAAADRLAAGLALAFLLAPAGRFGYLALPLFLSAFVRLAARRHPPT
;
A
#
# COMPACT_ATOMS: atom_id res chain seq x y z
N MET A 1 11.77 24.55 12.57
CA MET A 1 11.62 24.94 11.15
C MET A 1 10.57 24.04 10.52
N ALA A 2 9.29 24.45 10.58
CA ALA A 2 8.21 23.70 9.97
C ALA A 2 8.19 24.04 8.48
N SER A 3 8.43 23.06 7.61
CA SER A 3 8.32 23.28 6.17
C SER A 3 6.84 23.30 5.78
N PRO A 4 6.33 24.41 5.21
CA PRO A 4 4.95 24.53 4.74
C PRO A 4 4.45 23.35 3.86
N PRO A 5 5.26 22.72 2.98
CA PRO A 5 4.80 21.56 2.21
C PRO A 5 4.60 20.29 3.04
N VAL A 6 5.34 20.08 4.13
CA VAL A 6 5.16 18.92 5.02
C VAL A 6 3.90 19.11 5.88
N ALA A 7 3.67 20.33 6.36
CA ALA A 7 2.42 20.65 7.07
C ALA A 7 1.18 20.51 6.17
N LEU A 8 1.27 20.93 4.91
CA LEU A 8 0.19 20.76 3.94
C LEU A 8 -0.03 19.29 3.54
N ALA A 9 1.05 18.50 3.40
CA ALA A 9 0.94 17.07 3.14
C ALA A 9 0.31 16.33 4.32
N LEU A 10 0.66 16.67 5.56
CA LEU A 10 0.05 16.08 6.76
C LEU A 10 -1.41 16.52 6.95
N ALA A 11 -1.73 17.78 6.69
CA ALA A 11 -3.09 18.31 6.75
C ALA A 11 -4.00 17.75 5.65
N ALA A 12 -3.47 17.47 4.45
CA ALA A 12 -4.20 16.86 3.34
C ALA A 12 -4.27 15.32 3.40
N SER A 13 -3.59 14.70 4.37
CA SER A 13 -3.38 13.25 4.51
C SER A 13 -4.11 12.69 5.74
N GLY A 14 -5.37 13.11 5.96
CA GLY A 14 -6.16 12.65 7.10
C GLY A 14 -6.20 11.12 7.28
N VAL A 15 -5.99 10.37 6.19
CA VAL A 15 -5.97 8.90 6.19
C VAL A 15 -4.61 8.25 5.93
N ASP A 16 -3.58 8.93 5.39
CA ASP A 16 -2.32 8.22 5.11
C ASP A 16 -1.45 8.04 6.35
N LEU A 17 -1.57 8.93 7.35
CA LEU A 17 -0.90 8.75 8.64
C LEU A 17 -1.39 7.49 9.40
N PRO A 18 -2.70 7.30 9.63
CA PRO A 18 -3.20 6.08 10.26
C PRO A 18 -2.94 4.84 9.39
N LEU A 19 -3.04 4.95 8.06
CA LEU A 19 -2.67 3.88 7.15
C LEU A 19 -1.21 3.45 7.34
N THR A 20 -0.28 4.41 7.37
CA THR A 20 1.15 4.12 7.56
C THR A 20 1.40 3.43 8.90
N GLY A 21 0.75 3.89 9.98
CA GLY A 21 0.80 3.24 11.28
C GLY A 21 0.31 1.78 11.25
N LEU A 22 -0.80 1.51 10.56
CA LEU A 22 -1.33 0.15 10.39
C LEU A 22 -0.42 -0.75 9.56
N LEU A 23 0.23 -0.21 8.52
CA LEU A 23 1.22 -0.95 7.74
C LEU A 23 2.46 -1.32 8.56
N CYS A 24 2.96 -0.38 9.37
CA CYS A 24 4.04 -0.64 10.33
C CYS A 24 3.63 -1.72 11.34
N LEU A 25 2.41 -1.64 11.88
CA LEU A 25 1.87 -2.60 12.83
C LEU A 25 1.71 -4.00 12.21
N ALA A 26 1.23 -4.08 10.97
CA ALA A 26 1.11 -5.34 10.23
C ALA A 26 2.46 -6.00 9.99
N LEU A 27 3.49 -5.23 9.62
CA LEU A 27 4.85 -5.74 9.47
C LEU A 27 5.45 -6.19 10.81
N ALA A 28 5.21 -5.45 11.89
CA ALA A 28 5.69 -5.82 13.22
C ALA A 28 5.05 -7.13 13.71
N PHE A 29 3.73 -7.29 13.57
CA PHE A 29 3.05 -8.55 13.90
C PHE A 29 3.47 -9.70 12.98
N GLY A 30 3.65 -9.43 11.69
CA GLY A 30 4.15 -10.40 10.72
C GLY A 30 5.54 -10.92 11.07
N ALA A 31 6.46 -10.02 11.42
CA ALA A 31 7.81 -10.37 11.86
C ALA A 31 7.82 -11.11 13.21
N ALA A 32 6.90 -10.79 14.11
CA ALA A 32 6.71 -11.50 15.37
C ALA A 32 5.95 -12.85 15.22
N GLY A 33 5.58 -13.26 14.00
CA GLY A 33 4.85 -14.51 13.76
C GLY A 33 3.42 -14.53 14.31
N ARG A 34 2.78 -13.35 14.48
CA ARG A 34 1.44 -13.18 15.04
C ARG A 34 0.42 -12.94 13.92
N PRO A 35 -0.12 -13.99 13.26
CA PRO A 35 -0.97 -13.85 12.06
C PRO A 35 -2.28 -13.11 12.33
N THR A 36 -2.81 -13.19 13.54
CA THR A 36 -4.08 -12.56 13.92
C THR A 36 -3.94 -11.05 13.99
N GLY A 37 -2.97 -10.55 14.74
CA GLY A 37 -2.66 -9.13 14.81
C GLY A 37 -2.30 -8.55 13.45
N ALA A 38 -1.49 -9.27 12.66
CA ALA A 38 -1.13 -8.87 11.31
C ALA A 38 -2.37 -8.78 10.38
N GLY A 39 -3.23 -9.80 10.40
CA GLY A 39 -4.45 -9.83 9.60
C GLY A 39 -5.44 -8.71 9.96
N LEU A 40 -5.63 -8.42 11.25
CA LEU A 40 -6.51 -7.33 11.70
C LEU A 40 -5.96 -5.95 11.32
N ALA A 41 -4.66 -5.73 11.47
CA ALA A 41 -4.03 -4.48 11.03
C ALA A 41 -4.16 -4.28 9.51
N LEU A 42 -3.98 -5.34 8.73
CA LEU A 42 -4.20 -5.33 7.28
C LEU A 42 -5.66 -5.13 6.90
N ALA A 43 -6.61 -5.68 7.65
CA ALA A 43 -8.05 -5.48 7.42
C ALA A 43 -8.45 -4.01 7.61
N ALA A 44 -7.98 -3.38 8.68
CA ALA A 44 -8.19 -1.95 8.91
C ALA A 44 -7.54 -1.10 7.82
N ALA A 45 -6.30 -1.43 7.40
CA ALA A 45 -5.61 -0.74 6.32
C ALA A 45 -6.34 -0.87 4.97
N GLY A 46 -6.82 -2.07 4.64
CA GLY A 46 -7.58 -2.36 3.43
C GLY A 46 -8.93 -1.63 3.38
N ALA A 47 -9.60 -1.49 4.53
CA ALA A 47 -10.85 -0.73 4.64
C ALA A 47 -10.63 0.77 4.50
N LEU A 48 -9.50 1.31 4.96
CA LEU A 48 -9.15 2.72 4.79
C LEU A 48 -8.77 3.05 3.34
N LYS A 49 -7.94 2.21 2.72
CA LYS A 49 -7.42 2.47 1.38
C LYS A 49 -7.09 1.19 0.64
N TRP A 50 -7.66 1.05 -0.55
CA TRP A 50 -7.39 -0.09 -1.45
C TRP A 50 -5.91 -0.18 -1.89
N THR A 51 -5.12 0.89 -1.72
CA THR A 51 -3.67 0.82 -1.98
C THR A 51 -2.88 0.05 -0.92
N ALA A 52 -3.54 -0.46 0.13
CA ALA A 52 -2.92 -1.29 1.17
C ALA A 52 -2.70 -2.75 0.76
N TRP A 53 -3.34 -3.22 -0.32
CA TRP A 53 -3.26 -4.62 -0.76
C TRP A 53 -1.85 -5.16 -1.05
N PRO A 54 -0.89 -4.38 -1.60
CA PRO A 54 0.50 -4.81 -1.69
C PRO A 54 1.11 -5.23 -0.35
N ALA A 55 0.69 -4.60 0.76
CA ALA A 55 1.15 -4.98 2.10
C ALA A 55 0.64 -6.35 2.53
N VAL A 56 -0.59 -6.72 2.12
CA VAL A 56 -1.12 -8.08 2.36
C VAL A 56 -0.21 -9.10 1.69
N ALA A 57 0.13 -8.91 0.41
CA ALA A 57 1.01 -9.82 -0.31
C ALA A 57 2.39 -9.97 0.37
N VAL A 58 2.98 -8.85 0.79
CA VAL A 58 4.30 -8.85 1.47
C VAL A 58 4.26 -9.55 2.82
N VAL A 59 3.28 -9.24 3.68
CA VAL A 59 3.16 -9.83 5.02
C VAL A 59 2.81 -11.32 4.95
N VAL A 60 1.95 -11.72 4.01
CA VAL A 60 1.63 -13.13 3.76
C VAL A 60 2.87 -13.88 3.28
N ALA A 61 3.67 -13.29 2.37
CA ALA A 61 4.92 -13.89 1.91
C ALA A 61 5.95 -14.03 3.04
N LEU A 62 6.05 -13.01 3.91
CA LEU A 62 6.90 -13.07 5.11
C LEU A 62 6.47 -14.22 6.02
N LEU A 63 5.19 -14.27 6.42
CA LEU A 63 4.67 -15.33 7.29
C LEU A 63 4.80 -16.72 6.66
N ALA A 64 4.58 -16.85 5.36
CA ALA A 64 4.74 -18.12 4.65
C ALA A 64 6.18 -18.63 4.75
N ALA A 65 7.16 -17.72 4.64
CA ALA A 65 8.58 -18.05 4.68
C ALA A 65 9.15 -18.25 6.10
N THR A 66 8.58 -17.62 7.12
CA THR A 66 9.10 -17.69 8.50
C THR A 66 8.29 -18.60 9.44
N THR A 67 6.99 -18.72 9.21
CA THR A 67 6.04 -19.44 10.11
C THR A 67 5.18 -20.49 9.41
N GLY A 68 5.34 -20.65 8.09
CA GLY A 68 4.66 -21.65 7.28
C GLY A 68 3.33 -21.19 6.67
N ARG A 69 2.88 -21.96 5.66
CA ARG A 69 1.74 -21.63 4.81
C ARG A 69 0.42 -21.49 5.56
N ARG A 70 0.17 -22.31 6.59
CA ARG A 70 -1.09 -22.26 7.36
C ARG A 70 -1.26 -20.91 8.08
N THR A 71 -0.19 -20.41 8.66
CA THR A 71 -0.14 -19.12 9.35
C THR A 71 -0.37 -17.96 8.38
N ALA A 72 0.26 -18.04 7.21
CA ALA A 72 0.09 -17.08 6.12
C ALA A 72 -1.36 -17.04 5.61
N LEU A 73 -1.98 -18.21 5.38
CA LEU A 73 -3.38 -18.31 4.94
C LEU A 73 -4.36 -17.78 5.99
N ARG A 74 -4.09 -18.01 7.28
CA ARG A 74 -4.89 -17.42 8.37
C ARG A 74 -4.83 -15.89 8.35
N CYS A 75 -3.63 -15.32 8.20
CA CYS A 75 -3.45 -13.87 8.09
C CYS A 75 -4.20 -13.31 6.86
N ALA A 76 -4.05 -13.95 5.69
CA ALA A 76 -4.75 -13.57 4.47
C ALA A 76 -6.28 -13.63 4.62
N GLY A 77 -6.79 -14.71 5.22
CA GLY A 77 -8.22 -14.87 5.48
C GLY A 77 -8.78 -13.79 6.41
N LEU A 78 -8.05 -13.46 7.49
CA LEU A 78 -8.44 -12.39 8.41
C LEU A 78 -8.41 -11.01 7.75
N ALA A 79 -7.38 -10.73 6.94
CA ALA A 79 -7.29 -9.47 6.21
C ALA A 79 -8.46 -9.33 5.22
N ALA A 80 -8.75 -10.37 4.43
CA ALA A 80 -9.82 -10.36 3.45
C ALA A 80 -11.21 -10.28 4.10
N ALA A 81 -11.50 -11.16 5.06
CA ALA A 81 -12.80 -11.21 5.74
C ALA A 81 -13.04 -9.95 6.58
N GLY A 82 -12.02 -9.44 7.28
CA GLY A 82 -12.12 -8.22 8.06
C GLY A 82 -12.36 -6.99 7.18
N THR A 83 -11.64 -6.87 6.05
CA THR A 83 -11.88 -5.79 5.08
C THR A 83 -13.30 -5.87 4.53
N ALA A 84 -13.73 -7.07 4.10
CA ALA A 84 -15.07 -7.28 3.58
C ALA A 84 -16.13 -6.89 4.61
N LEU A 85 -15.99 -7.32 5.87
CA LEU A 85 -16.93 -7.00 6.94
C LEU A 85 -17.04 -5.49 7.19
N LEU A 86 -15.92 -4.76 7.15
CA LEU A 86 -15.90 -3.30 7.35
C LEU A 86 -16.53 -2.53 6.16
N VAL A 87 -16.40 -3.06 4.94
CA VAL A 87 -16.89 -2.41 3.71
C VAL A 87 -18.32 -2.83 3.36
N LEU A 88 -18.76 -4.03 3.78
CA LEU A 88 -20.04 -4.64 3.39
C LEU A 88 -21.26 -3.77 3.72
N PRO A 89 -21.40 -3.11 4.90
CA PRO A 89 -22.55 -2.27 5.19
C PRO A 89 -22.72 -1.13 4.17
N TRP A 90 -21.60 -0.53 3.75
CA TRP A 90 -21.59 0.55 2.76
C TRP A 90 -21.93 0.04 1.35
N LEU A 91 -21.45 -1.15 1.00
CA LEU A 91 -21.78 -1.79 -0.27
C LEU A 91 -23.26 -2.14 -0.37
N LEU A 92 -23.89 -2.53 0.74
CA LEU A 92 -25.32 -2.87 0.79
C LEU A 92 -26.22 -1.64 0.78
N CYS A 93 -25.81 -0.56 1.46
CA CYS A 93 -26.62 0.67 1.54
C CYS A 93 -26.51 1.56 0.29
N ALA A 94 -25.35 1.58 -0.39
CA ALA A 94 -25.10 2.49 -1.52
C ALA A 94 -24.06 1.94 -2.53
N PRO A 95 -24.34 0.83 -3.25
CA PRO A 95 -23.37 0.18 -4.13
C PRO A 95 -22.93 1.07 -5.31
N GLY A 96 -23.87 1.77 -5.94
CA GLY A 96 -23.59 2.62 -7.11
C GLY A 96 -22.64 3.80 -6.82
N PRO A 97 -22.94 4.64 -5.82
CA PRO A 97 -22.07 5.74 -5.41
C PRO A 97 -20.69 5.26 -4.94
N MET A 98 -20.63 4.14 -4.20
CA MET A 98 -19.38 3.61 -3.67
C MET A 98 -18.46 3.11 -4.78
N LEU A 99 -18.97 2.33 -5.74
CA LEU A 99 -18.18 1.85 -6.88
C LEU A 99 -17.70 3.01 -7.77
N ARG A 100 -18.54 4.02 -8.02
CA ARG A 100 -18.11 5.22 -8.76
C ARG A 100 -17.01 5.95 -8.01
N GLN A 101 -17.09 6.11 -6.70
CA GLN A 101 -16.07 6.83 -5.93
C GLN A 101 -14.76 6.05 -5.81
N VAL A 102 -14.83 4.72 -5.64
CA VAL A 102 -13.65 3.83 -5.55
C VAL A 102 -12.93 3.72 -6.88
N PHE A 103 -13.64 3.64 -8.01
CA PHE A 103 -13.04 3.43 -9.33
C PHE A 103 -12.86 4.70 -10.16
N ALA A 104 -13.80 5.65 -10.15
CA ALA A 104 -13.71 6.84 -11.00
C ALA A 104 -12.63 7.83 -10.53
N PHE A 105 -12.36 7.88 -9.21
CA PHE A 105 -11.35 8.78 -8.64
C PHE A 105 -9.91 8.39 -9.02
N PRO A 106 -9.43 7.13 -8.85
CA PRO A 106 -8.09 6.74 -9.29
C PRO A 106 -7.93 6.68 -10.81
N LEU A 107 -9.00 6.48 -11.57
CA LEU A 107 -8.98 6.51 -13.05
C LEU A 107 -8.97 7.93 -13.63
N GLY A 108 -9.02 8.98 -12.80
CA GLY A 108 -9.02 10.37 -13.27
C GLY A 108 -10.28 10.76 -14.05
N ARG A 109 -11.38 9.99 -13.93
CA ARG A 109 -12.67 10.25 -14.59
C ARG A 109 -13.68 10.98 -13.68
N GLY A 110 -13.19 11.57 -12.60
CA GLY A 110 -14.01 12.49 -11.80
C GLY A 110 -14.21 13.82 -12.55
N PRO A 111 -15.36 14.50 -12.38
CA PRO A 111 -15.64 15.79 -13.02
C PRO A 111 -14.76 16.94 -12.51
N TRP A 112 -13.91 16.71 -11.51
CA TRP A 112 -13.08 17.72 -10.88
C TRP A 112 -11.59 17.39 -11.05
N PRO A 113 -10.79 18.27 -11.69
CA PRO A 113 -9.34 18.10 -11.75
C PRO A 113 -8.75 18.14 -10.35
N THR A 114 -7.92 17.17 -10.00
CA THR A 114 -7.25 17.14 -8.69
C THR A 114 -6.14 18.20 -8.67
N PRO A 115 -6.18 19.20 -7.77
CA PRO A 115 -5.22 20.31 -7.73
C PRO A 115 -3.77 19.93 -7.37
N ALA A 116 -3.50 18.63 -7.22
CA ALA A 116 -2.25 18.10 -6.69
C ALA A 116 -1.63 17.03 -7.59
N ALA A 117 -1.98 17.03 -8.88
CA ALA A 117 -1.28 16.23 -9.87
C ALA A 117 0.17 16.71 -9.95
N SER A 118 1.12 15.84 -9.60
CA SER A 118 2.55 16.11 -9.71
C SER A 118 3.07 15.57 -11.05
N PRO A 119 4.12 16.16 -11.66
CA PRO A 119 4.71 15.70 -12.92
C PRO A 119 5.54 14.42 -12.69
N LEU A 120 4.89 13.36 -12.22
CA LEU A 120 5.49 12.05 -12.01
C LEU A 120 5.57 11.29 -13.33
N PRO A 121 6.51 10.34 -13.50
CA PRO A 121 6.71 9.64 -14.76
C PRO A 121 5.44 9.05 -15.36
N GLY A 122 4.60 8.41 -14.55
CA GLY A 122 3.31 7.86 -14.99
C GLY A 122 2.31 8.92 -15.46
N ARG A 123 2.33 10.11 -14.84
CA ARG A 123 1.50 11.25 -15.25
C ARG A 123 1.99 11.83 -16.57
N LEU A 124 3.31 12.05 -16.69
CA LEU A 124 3.91 12.57 -17.91
C LEU A 124 3.66 11.64 -19.11
N LEU A 125 3.73 10.32 -18.90
CA LEU A 125 3.34 9.34 -19.90
C LEU A 125 1.85 9.43 -20.24
N ALA A 126 0.98 9.54 -19.24
CA ALA A 126 -0.46 9.64 -19.46
C ALA A 126 -0.89 10.91 -20.22
N ASP A 127 -0.16 12.01 -20.04
CA ASP A 127 -0.42 13.28 -20.73
C ASP A 127 -0.06 13.23 -22.23
N LEU A 128 0.64 12.19 -22.71
CA LEU A 128 0.91 11.95 -24.15
C LEU A 128 -0.31 11.42 -24.92
N GLY A 129 -1.46 11.26 -24.26
CA GLY A 129 -2.70 10.76 -24.86
C GLY A 129 -2.98 9.28 -24.56
N PRO A 130 -3.97 8.66 -25.24
CA PRO A 130 -4.47 7.32 -24.89
C PRO A 130 -3.40 6.22 -24.87
N ALA A 131 -2.46 6.27 -25.82
CA ALA A 131 -1.36 5.31 -25.89
C ALA A 131 -0.39 5.46 -24.71
N GLY A 132 -0.06 6.71 -24.33
CA GLY A 132 0.81 7.00 -23.20
C GLY A 132 0.18 6.62 -21.86
N TRP A 133 -1.13 6.81 -21.71
CA TRP A 133 -1.89 6.29 -20.57
C TRP A 133 -1.82 4.75 -20.51
N GLY A 134 -2.00 4.08 -21.65
CA GLY A 134 -1.86 2.62 -21.75
C GLY A 134 -0.46 2.14 -21.34
N ALA A 135 0.59 2.85 -21.75
CA ALA A 135 1.97 2.57 -21.36
C ALA A 135 2.19 2.76 -19.84
N ALA A 136 1.68 3.83 -19.24
CA ALA A 136 1.77 4.08 -17.81
C ALA A 136 1.11 2.95 -16.99
N VAL A 137 -0.09 2.52 -17.41
CA VAL A 137 -0.79 1.37 -16.79
C VAL A 137 -0.03 0.08 -17.01
N GLY A 138 0.51 -0.17 -18.20
CA GLY A 138 1.33 -1.34 -18.50
C GLY A 138 2.57 -1.44 -17.61
N LEU A 139 3.30 -0.34 -17.45
CA LEU A 139 4.46 -0.26 -16.55
C LEU A 139 4.07 -0.48 -15.09
N LEU A 140 2.94 0.07 -14.65
CA LEU A 140 2.42 -0.15 -13.30
C LEU A 140 2.12 -1.63 -13.04
N LEU A 141 1.47 -2.31 -14.00
CA LEU A 141 1.19 -3.75 -13.92
C LEU A 141 2.48 -4.58 -13.93
N LEU A 142 3.45 -4.24 -14.78
CA LEU A 142 4.75 -4.89 -14.82
C LEU A 142 5.52 -4.71 -13.51
N GLY A 143 5.50 -3.50 -12.94
CA GLY A 143 6.11 -3.22 -11.63
C GLY A 143 5.45 -4.04 -10.52
N GLY A 144 4.12 -4.10 -10.50
CA GLY A 144 3.37 -4.95 -9.57
C GLY A 144 3.70 -6.44 -9.73
N ALA A 145 3.78 -6.92 -10.97
CA ALA A 145 4.16 -8.30 -11.29
C ALA A 145 5.60 -8.61 -10.87
N ALA A 146 6.55 -7.70 -11.09
CA ALA A 146 7.94 -7.86 -10.67
C ALA A 146 8.05 -7.97 -9.15
N VAL A 147 7.32 -7.13 -8.39
CA VAL A 147 7.26 -7.22 -6.93
C VAL A 147 6.63 -8.55 -6.50
N GLY A 148 5.49 -8.93 -7.08
CA GLY A 148 4.83 -10.20 -6.80
C GLY A 148 5.74 -11.40 -7.05
N LEU A 149 6.40 -11.43 -8.20
CA LEU A 149 7.36 -12.48 -8.57
C LEU A 149 8.55 -12.50 -7.61
N SER A 150 9.06 -11.33 -7.19
CA SER A 150 10.13 -11.25 -6.20
C SER A 150 9.74 -11.87 -4.85
N LEU A 151 8.47 -11.74 -4.44
CA LEU A 151 7.94 -12.35 -3.22
C LEU A 151 7.83 -13.87 -3.35
N LEU A 152 7.50 -14.38 -4.53
CA LEU A 152 7.40 -15.82 -4.79
C LEU A 152 8.78 -16.47 -4.91
N LEU A 153 9.69 -15.87 -5.68
CA LEU A 153 11.01 -16.45 -5.96
C LEU A 153 12.01 -16.25 -4.82
N ARG A 154 11.90 -15.14 -4.09
CA ARG A 154 12.82 -14.77 -3.01
C ARG A 154 12.04 -14.17 -1.84
N PRO A 155 11.21 -14.94 -1.11
CA PRO A 155 10.35 -14.38 -0.08
C PRO A 155 11.15 -13.70 1.03
N PRO A 156 10.66 -12.57 1.57
CA PRO A 156 11.34 -11.88 2.67
C PRO A 156 11.32 -12.76 3.92
N ARG A 157 12.46 -12.81 4.64
CA ARG A 157 12.61 -13.61 5.87
C ARG A 157 12.76 -12.76 7.14
N CYS A 158 12.70 -11.43 7.01
CA CYS A 158 12.76 -10.51 8.14
C CYS A 158 11.94 -9.24 7.87
N ALA A 159 11.66 -8.48 8.92
CA ALA A 159 10.89 -7.24 8.85
C ALA A 159 11.47 -6.23 7.86
N VAL A 160 12.80 -6.07 7.84
CA VAL A 160 13.49 -5.10 6.95
C VAL A 160 13.31 -5.49 5.48
N ALA A 161 13.54 -6.77 5.13
CA ALA A 161 13.37 -7.23 3.75
C ALA A 161 11.92 -7.11 3.27
N ALA A 162 10.95 -7.35 4.17
CA ALA A 162 9.54 -7.14 3.89
C ALA A 162 9.22 -5.65 3.69
N ALA A 163 9.72 -4.77 4.57
CA ALA A 163 9.54 -3.33 4.47
C ALA A 163 10.15 -2.76 3.19
N ASP A 164 11.34 -3.21 2.79
CA ASP A 164 12.01 -2.78 1.56
C ASP A 164 11.20 -3.19 0.31
N ARG A 165 10.67 -4.42 0.28
CA ARG A 165 9.79 -4.90 -0.80
C ARG A 165 8.52 -4.07 -0.90
N LEU A 166 7.89 -3.79 0.25
CA LEU A 166 6.67 -2.99 0.30
C LEU A 166 6.94 -1.54 -0.11
N ALA A 167 8.02 -0.94 0.39
CA ALA A 167 8.42 0.43 0.05
C ALA A 167 8.74 0.55 -1.44
N ALA A 168 9.49 -0.39 -2.01
CA ALA A 168 9.80 -0.41 -3.44
C ALA A 168 8.53 -0.54 -4.29
N GLY A 169 7.63 -1.45 -3.93
CA GLY A 169 6.37 -1.64 -4.65
C GLY A 169 5.45 -0.41 -4.59
N LEU A 170 5.35 0.22 -3.41
CA LEU A 170 4.55 1.44 -3.25
C LEU A 170 5.18 2.65 -3.96
N ALA A 171 6.52 2.78 -3.93
CA ALA A 171 7.22 3.82 -4.66
C ALA A 171 7.02 3.67 -6.17
N LEU A 172 7.18 2.46 -6.72
CA LEU A 172 6.87 2.17 -8.12
C LEU A 172 5.42 2.49 -8.46
N ALA A 173 4.48 2.10 -7.60
CA ALA A 173 3.07 2.37 -7.82
C ALA A 173 2.77 3.88 -7.85
N PHE A 174 3.34 4.67 -6.93
CA PHE A 174 3.13 6.12 -6.90
C PHE A 174 3.82 6.85 -8.04
N LEU A 175 5.00 6.41 -8.47
CA LEU A 175 5.73 6.99 -9.60
C LEU A 175 5.04 6.72 -10.95
N LEU A 176 4.46 5.53 -11.12
CA LEU A 176 3.85 5.08 -12.37
C LEU A 176 2.34 5.34 -12.45
N ALA A 177 1.69 5.72 -11.34
CA ALA A 177 0.28 6.07 -11.34
C ALA A 177 -0.01 7.26 -12.30
N PRO A 178 -0.96 7.12 -13.25
CA PRO A 178 -1.35 8.20 -14.16
C PRO A 178 -1.87 9.47 -13.45
N ALA A 179 -2.37 9.32 -12.22
CA ALA A 179 -2.84 10.42 -11.37
C ALA A 179 -2.07 10.47 -10.02
N GLY A 180 -0.74 10.34 -10.09
CA GLY A 180 0.11 10.33 -8.90
C GLY A 180 0.27 11.69 -8.21
N ARG A 181 0.45 11.67 -6.90
CA ARG A 181 0.77 12.83 -6.05
C ARG A 181 2.11 12.59 -5.38
N PHE A 182 3.04 13.56 -5.43
CA PHE A 182 4.37 13.40 -4.84
C PHE A 182 4.30 13.11 -3.32
N GLY A 183 3.31 13.67 -2.62
CA GLY A 183 3.12 13.45 -1.19
C GLY A 183 2.96 11.98 -0.77
N TYR A 184 2.54 11.09 -1.68
CA TYR A 184 2.45 9.67 -1.38
C TYR A 184 3.82 8.97 -1.25
N LEU A 185 4.91 9.56 -1.75
CA LEU A 185 6.27 9.04 -1.57
C LEU A 185 6.77 9.17 -0.11
N ALA A 186 6.11 9.97 0.73
CA ALA A 186 6.41 10.03 2.15
C ALA A 186 6.16 8.67 2.85
N LEU A 187 5.17 7.90 2.39
CA LEU A 187 4.81 6.61 2.96
C LEU A 187 5.91 5.54 2.80
N PRO A 188 6.46 5.24 1.60
CA PRO A 188 7.54 4.26 1.46
C PRO A 188 8.83 4.71 2.17
N LEU A 189 9.13 6.00 2.20
CA LEU A 189 10.27 6.54 2.94
C LEU A 189 10.09 6.36 4.46
N PHE A 190 8.92 6.69 5.01
CA PHE A 190 8.65 6.51 6.44
C PHE A 190 8.70 5.03 6.84
N LEU A 191 8.09 4.15 6.04
CA LEU A 191 8.06 2.72 6.29
C LEU A 191 9.48 2.13 6.38
N SER A 192 10.34 2.46 5.42
CA SER A 192 11.74 1.98 5.40
C SER A 192 12.56 2.53 6.58
N ALA A 193 12.41 3.82 6.89
CA ALA A 193 13.12 4.45 8.02
C ALA A 193 12.67 3.86 9.37
N PHE A 194 11.36 3.75 9.59
CA PHE A 194 10.79 3.24 10.84
C PHE A 194 11.23 1.81 11.13
N VAL A 195 11.12 0.91 10.16
CA VAL A 195 11.47 -0.51 10.36
C VAL A 195 12.96 -0.69 10.63
N ARG A 196 13.83 0.09 9.96
CA ARG A 196 15.28 0.07 10.22
C ARG A 196 15.61 0.61 11.61
N LEU A 197 14.95 1.68 12.06
CA LEU A 197 15.12 2.23 13.40
C LEU A 197 14.64 1.23 14.48
N ALA A 198 13.50 0.58 14.25
CA ALA A 198 12.97 -0.44 15.15
C ALA A 198 13.90 -1.67 15.25
N ALA A 199 14.43 -2.15 14.12
CA ALA A 199 15.36 -3.27 14.09
C ALA A 199 16.69 -2.98 14.80
N ARG A 200 17.18 -1.73 14.76
CA ARG A 200 18.39 -1.32 15.50
C ARG A 200 18.20 -1.34 17.02
N ARG A 201 16.97 -1.15 17.51
CA ARG A 201 16.65 -1.16 18.95
C ARG A 201 16.50 -2.57 19.52
N HIS A 202 16.29 -3.57 18.67
CA HIS A 202 16.19 -4.98 19.03
C HIS A 202 17.13 -5.80 18.13
N PRO A 203 18.45 -5.79 18.39
CA PRO A 203 19.37 -6.62 17.63
C PRO A 203 18.97 -8.11 17.79
N PRO A 204 19.07 -8.92 16.72
CA PRO A 204 18.85 -10.35 16.85
C PRO A 204 19.89 -10.93 17.82
N THR A 205 19.40 -11.58 18.88
CA THR A 205 20.20 -12.35 19.85
C THR A 205 20.71 -13.65 19.24
#